data_AF-A0A1B6CSY8-F1
#
_entry.id   AF-A0A1B6CSY8-F1
#
_cell.length_a   1.000
_cell.length_b   1.000
_cell.length_c   1.000
_cell.angle_alpha   90.00
_cell.angle_beta   90.00
_cell.angle_gamma   90.00
#
_symmetry.space_group_name_H-M   'P 1'
#
loop_
_entity.id
_entity.type
_entity.pdbx_description
1 polymer ?
#
loop_
_entity_poly.entity_id
_entity_poly.type
_entity_poly.pdbx_seq_one_letter_code
_entity_poly.pdbx_strand_id
1 'polypeptide(L)'
;MFFYRLKSLDLVCMKKLDSKVNIIPIIAKADTISKTELQKFKSKIISELHSNGVEIYQFPTDDESVAETNTQMNSHVPFAVVGSTDFVRIGNKMMRSRQYPWGTVQVENESHCDFVKLREMLIRTNMEDMREKTHCRHYELYRKKRLEQMGFCDVDSDNKPVSFQQTFEAKRNNHMQELQHKEHEMRQMFLIRVKEKEAELKEKEKELHDKFDKLNRDHTDSKKKYEEGRKKFEDEIVEFNRRKTQFAQLGSSHHTLTLGKSKKNKQ
;
A
#
# COMPACT_ATOMS: atom_id res chain seq x y z
N MET A 1 -28.23 26.14 32.19
CA MET A 1 -27.58 27.31 31.56
C MET A 1 -26.43 26.83 30.67
N PHE A 2 -26.71 26.11 29.57
CA PHE A 2 -25.69 25.37 28.80
C PHE A 2 -25.50 25.84 27.34
N PHE A 3 -26.20 26.87 26.87
CA PHE A 3 -26.28 27.21 25.44
C PHE A 3 -25.37 28.33 24.93
N TYR A 4 -24.41 28.81 25.73
CA TYR A 4 -23.63 30.01 25.36
C TYR A 4 -22.12 29.78 25.25
N ARG A 5 -21.65 28.59 24.87
CA ARG A 5 -20.21 28.36 24.68
C ARG A 5 -19.94 27.61 23.39
N LEU A 6 -18.83 27.94 22.74
CA LEU A 6 -18.32 27.17 21.62
C LEU A 6 -17.94 25.79 22.14
N LYS A 7 -18.35 24.72 21.44
CA LYS A 7 -18.06 23.38 21.92
C LYS A 7 -16.55 23.15 21.85
N SER A 8 -16.01 22.40 22.81
CA SER A 8 -14.59 22.02 22.79
C SER A 8 -14.20 21.31 21.50
N LEU A 9 -15.10 20.48 20.95
CA LEU A 9 -14.92 19.82 19.66
C LEU A 9 -14.78 20.82 18.51
N ASP A 10 -15.60 21.87 18.49
CA ASP A 10 -15.59 22.88 17.43
C ASP A 10 -14.25 23.67 17.47
N LEU A 11 -13.75 24.02 18.67
CA LEU A 11 -12.44 24.66 18.83
C LEU A 11 -11.30 23.78 18.31
N VAL A 12 -11.25 22.50 18.71
CA VAL A 12 -10.21 21.57 18.27
C VAL A 12 -10.28 21.34 16.75
N CYS A 13 -11.48 21.24 16.20
CA CYS A 13 -11.70 21.08 14.77
C CYS A 13 -11.19 22.30 14.00
N MET A 14 -11.63 23.50 14.37
CA MET A 14 -11.20 24.73 13.70
C MET A 14 -9.70 24.96 13.84
N LYS A 15 -9.11 24.66 15.00
CA LYS A 15 -7.65 24.78 15.19
C LYS A 15 -6.83 23.81 14.35
N LYS A 16 -7.41 22.70 13.88
CA LYS A 16 -6.75 21.78 12.94
C LYS A 16 -6.96 22.15 11.47
N LEU A 17 -7.94 23.01 11.21
CA LEU A 17 -8.37 23.42 9.87
C LEU A 17 -7.89 24.82 9.49
N ASP A 18 -7.60 25.69 10.47
CA ASP A 18 -7.22 27.10 10.29
C ASP A 18 -6.04 27.27 9.32
N SER A 19 -5.06 26.37 9.35
CA SER A 19 -3.90 26.40 8.47
C SER A 19 -4.15 25.81 7.08
N LYS A 20 -5.28 25.13 6.87
CA LYS A 20 -5.55 24.31 5.67
C LYS A 20 -6.63 24.89 4.76
N VAL A 21 -7.58 25.62 5.32
CA VAL A 21 -8.75 26.13 4.59
C VAL A 21 -9.18 27.48 5.14
N ASN A 22 -9.87 28.25 4.30
CA ASN A 22 -10.54 29.48 4.70
C ASN A 22 -11.78 29.14 5.55
N ILE A 23 -11.71 29.37 6.87
CA ILE A 23 -12.82 29.09 7.79
C ILE A 23 -13.73 30.32 7.90
N ILE A 24 -15.02 30.17 7.58
CA ILE A 24 -16.05 31.19 7.81
C ILE A 24 -17.06 30.64 8.82
N PRO A 25 -17.03 31.12 10.09
CA PRO A 25 -17.94 30.61 11.11
C PRO A 25 -19.36 31.12 10.88
N ILE A 26 -20.34 30.21 10.97
CA ILE A 26 -21.77 30.50 10.86
C ILE A 26 -22.51 29.99 12.09
N ILE A 27 -23.52 30.74 12.53
CA ILE A 27 -24.49 30.32 13.54
C ILE A 27 -25.71 29.78 12.78
N ALA A 28 -25.84 28.46 12.78
CA ALA A 28 -26.96 27.77 12.15
C ALA A 28 -28.25 27.94 12.94
N LYS A 29 -29.40 27.91 12.25
CA LYS A 29 -30.75 28.02 12.85
C LYS A 29 -30.88 29.24 13.75
N ALA A 30 -30.40 30.39 13.27
CA ALA A 30 -30.38 31.63 14.04
C ALA A 30 -31.79 32.11 14.47
N ASP A 31 -32.85 31.63 13.81
CA ASP A 31 -34.25 31.86 14.17
C ASP A 31 -34.67 31.25 15.52
N THR A 32 -33.82 30.43 16.14
CA THR A 32 -34.02 29.87 17.49
C THR A 32 -33.48 30.77 18.61
N ILE A 33 -32.76 31.85 18.27
CA ILE A 33 -32.06 32.72 19.23
C ILE A 33 -32.63 34.14 19.11
N SER A 34 -32.91 34.79 20.24
CA SER A 34 -33.35 36.18 20.22
C SER A 34 -32.23 37.12 19.77
N LYS A 35 -32.58 38.29 19.20
CA LYS A 35 -31.57 39.26 18.72
C LYS A 35 -30.60 39.71 19.81
N THR A 36 -31.07 39.89 21.05
CA THR A 36 -30.24 40.34 22.18
C THR A 36 -29.27 39.25 22.63
N GLU A 37 -29.70 37.99 22.64
CA GLU A 37 -28.84 36.84 22.95
C GLU A 37 -27.84 36.56 21.83
N LEU A 38 -28.27 36.72 20.57
CA LEU A 38 -27.44 36.51 19.39
C LEU A 38 -26.21 37.43 19.40
N GLN A 39 -26.39 38.71 19.76
CA GLN A 39 -25.26 39.65 19.85
C GLN A 39 -24.25 39.21 20.92
N LYS A 40 -24.72 38.85 22.12
CA LYS A 40 -23.85 38.33 23.19
C LYS A 40 -23.13 37.04 22.76
N PHE A 41 -23.83 36.18 22.02
CA PHE A 41 -23.29 34.93 21.53
C PHE A 41 -22.20 35.15 20.46
N LYS A 42 -22.43 36.06 19.49
CA LYS A 42 -21.43 36.46 18.50
C LYS A 42 -20.15 36.97 19.16
N SER A 43 -20.26 37.93 20.08
CA SER A 43 -19.08 38.48 20.79
C SER A 43 -18.31 37.40 21.55
N LYS A 44 -19.02 36.46 22.19
CA LYS A 44 -18.38 35.37 22.92
C LYS A 44 -17.68 34.37 22.01
N ILE A 45 -18.26 34.03 20.85
CA ILE A 45 -17.63 33.17 19.84
C ILE A 45 -16.32 33.81 19.36
N ILE A 46 -16.35 35.09 18.97
CA ILE A 46 -15.14 35.79 18.47
C ILE A 46 -14.06 35.83 19.56
N SER A 47 -14.45 36.17 20.80
CA SER A 47 -13.51 36.19 21.93
C SER A 47 -12.87 34.82 22.16
N GLU A 48 -13.65 33.73 22.14
CA GLU A 48 -13.11 32.39 22.32
C GLU A 48 -12.20 31.95 21.15
N LEU A 49 -12.54 32.30 19.91
CA LEU A 49 -11.69 32.02 18.74
C LEU A 49 -10.34 32.73 18.87
N HIS A 50 -10.35 34.01 19.23
CA HIS A 50 -9.14 34.82 19.40
C HIS A 50 -8.28 34.31 20.57
N SER A 51 -8.89 34.01 21.72
CA SER A 51 -8.16 33.49 22.89
C SER A 51 -7.50 32.12 22.64
N ASN A 52 -8.04 31.32 21.71
CA ASN A 52 -7.44 30.03 21.32
C ASN A 52 -6.51 30.14 20.10
N GLY A 53 -6.30 31.35 19.58
CA GLY A 53 -5.48 31.61 18.39
C GLY A 53 -5.99 30.87 17.15
N VAL A 54 -7.31 30.68 17.02
CA VAL A 54 -7.92 30.08 15.84
C VAL A 54 -8.06 31.16 14.77
N GLU A 55 -7.40 30.95 13.64
CA GLU A 55 -7.46 31.89 12.54
C GLU A 55 -8.66 31.59 11.64
N ILE A 56 -9.54 32.58 11.52
CA ILE A 56 -10.68 32.53 10.61
C ILE A 56 -10.41 33.41 9.40
N TYR A 57 -11.11 33.13 8.31
CA TYR A 57 -11.06 33.96 7.13
C TYR A 57 -11.61 35.35 7.43
N GLN A 58 -10.74 36.35 7.29
CA GLN A 58 -11.10 37.76 7.26
C GLN A 58 -11.06 38.24 5.83
N PHE A 59 -12.04 39.05 5.49
CA PHE A 59 -12.17 39.64 4.19
C PHE A 59 -11.11 40.72 3.97
N PRO A 60 -10.55 40.80 2.77
CA PRO A 60 -9.56 41.82 2.41
C PRO A 60 -10.15 43.23 2.52
N THR A 61 -9.40 44.16 3.11
CA THR A 61 -9.78 45.59 3.24
C THR A 61 -8.70 46.51 2.67
N ASP A 62 -7.81 45.95 1.86
CA ASP A 62 -6.69 46.60 1.18
C ASP A 62 -7.12 47.35 -0.06
N ASP A 63 -8.09 46.83 -0.82
CA ASP A 63 -8.70 47.54 -1.95
C ASP A 63 -9.77 48.54 -1.47
N GLU A 64 -9.49 49.84 -1.61
CA GLU A 64 -10.38 50.94 -1.23
C GLU A 64 -11.79 50.84 -1.86
N SER A 65 -11.92 50.22 -3.04
CA SER A 65 -13.20 50.09 -3.74
C SER A 65 -14.18 49.15 -3.03
N VAL A 66 -13.66 48.18 -2.27
CA VAL A 66 -14.45 47.16 -1.53
C VAL A 66 -14.19 47.19 -0.02
N ALA A 67 -13.23 47.98 0.45
CA ALA A 67 -12.80 48.03 1.86
C ALA A 67 -13.94 48.36 2.82
N GLU A 68 -14.80 49.33 2.50
CA GLU A 68 -15.94 49.68 3.36
C GLU A 68 -16.92 48.52 3.47
N THR A 69 -17.27 47.90 2.33
CA THR A 69 -18.18 46.75 2.27
C THR A 69 -17.59 45.57 3.04
N ASN A 70 -16.30 45.27 2.85
CA ASN A 70 -15.63 44.15 3.51
C ASN A 70 -15.41 44.39 5.02
N THR A 71 -15.22 45.64 5.44
CA THR A 71 -15.19 46.00 6.87
C THR A 71 -16.55 45.75 7.53
N GLN A 72 -17.63 46.18 6.88
CA GLN A 72 -18.98 45.85 7.33
C GLN A 72 -19.19 44.32 7.31
N MET A 73 -18.70 43.65 6.27
CA MET A 73 -18.45 42.21 6.13
C MET A 73 -17.99 41.53 7.42
N ASN A 74 -16.77 41.88 7.79
CA ASN A 74 -16.04 41.33 8.92
C ASN A 74 -16.80 41.53 10.24
N SER A 75 -17.52 42.64 10.42
CA SER A 75 -18.29 42.89 11.64
C SER A 75 -19.51 41.98 11.84
N HIS A 76 -20.00 41.34 10.77
CA HIS A 76 -21.14 40.42 10.85
C HIS A 76 -20.74 38.98 11.16
N VAL A 77 -19.46 38.64 11.05
CA VAL A 77 -18.91 37.32 11.35
C VAL A 77 -18.94 37.09 12.87
N PRO A 78 -19.45 35.95 13.37
CA PRO A 78 -20.03 34.82 12.63
C PRO A 78 -21.44 35.11 12.10
N PHE A 79 -21.73 34.70 10.87
CA PHE A 79 -23.01 34.98 10.21
C PHE A 79 -24.15 34.18 10.84
N ALA A 80 -25.24 34.85 11.21
CA ALA A 80 -26.41 34.22 11.76
C ALA A 80 -27.39 33.83 10.65
N VAL A 81 -27.45 32.55 10.30
CA VAL A 81 -28.15 32.09 9.09
C VAL A 81 -29.36 31.23 9.38
N VAL A 82 -30.36 31.39 8.52
CA VAL A 82 -31.58 30.57 8.50
C VAL A 82 -31.70 29.98 7.09
N GLY A 83 -31.82 28.66 6.99
CA GLY A 83 -32.04 27.97 5.72
C GLY A 83 -33.50 27.55 5.60
N SER A 84 -34.08 27.71 4.40
CA SER A 84 -35.39 27.13 4.05
C SER A 84 -35.41 26.74 2.58
N THR A 85 -36.01 25.60 2.28
CA THR A 85 -36.36 25.15 0.92
C THR A 85 -37.78 25.56 0.53
N ASP A 86 -38.60 25.93 1.51
CA ASP A 86 -40.03 26.15 1.32
C ASP A 86 -40.30 27.60 0.92
N PHE A 87 -41.20 27.77 -0.04
CA PHE A 87 -41.65 29.09 -0.49
C PHE A 87 -43.01 29.39 0.11
N VAL A 88 -43.10 30.52 0.80
CA VAL A 88 -44.35 31.04 1.36
C VAL A 88 -44.72 32.30 0.60
N ARG A 89 -46.01 32.42 0.24
CA ARG A 89 -46.54 33.63 -0.39
C ARG A 89 -46.71 34.71 0.68
N ILE A 90 -45.90 35.76 0.62
CA ILE A 90 -46.00 36.92 1.50
C ILE A 90 -46.33 38.13 0.62
N GLY A 91 -47.59 38.57 0.68
CA GLY A 91 -48.15 39.54 -0.26
C GLY A 91 -48.20 38.99 -1.69
N ASN A 92 -47.52 39.67 -2.63
CA ASN A 92 -47.49 39.32 -4.04
C ASN A 92 -46.22 38.57 -4.49
N LYS A 93 -45.31 38.24 -3.58
CA LYS A 93 -44.05 37.55 -3.89
C LYS A 93 -43.96 36.20 -3.16
N MET A 94 -43.43 35.20 -3.86
CA MET A 94 -43.02 33.93 -3.26
C MET A 94 -41.62 34.12 -2.69
N MET A 95 -41.45 33.92 -1.38
CA MET A 95 -40.16 34.07 -0.72
C MET A 95 -39.81 32.82 0.08
N ARG A 96 -38.53 32.45 0.05
CA ARG A 96 -37.99 31.37 0.91
C ARG A 96 -38.15 31.75 2.37
N SER A 97 -38.94 30.97 3.09
CA SER A 97 -39.33 31.30 4.47
C SER A 97 -39.54 30.06 5.31
N ARG A 98 -39.40 30.21 6.64
CA ARG A 98 -39.83 29.19 7.61
C ARG A 98 -41.09 29.67 8.31
N GLN A 99 -42.15 28.87 8.25
CA GLN A 99 -43.43 29.20 8.88
C GLN A 99 -43.54 28.56 10.25
N TYR A 100 -43.88 29.36 11.24
CA TYR A 100 -44.19 28.95 12.60
C TYR A 100 -45.60 29.43 12.99
N PRO A 101 -46.24 28.82 14.00
CA PRO A 101 -47.54 29.29 14.48
C PRO A 101 -47.56 30.77 14.91
N TRP A 102 -46.42 31.27 15.39
CA TRP A 102 -46.25 32.65 15.87
C TRP A 102 -45.73 33.64 14.80
N GLY A 103 -45.43 33.18 13.59
CA GLY A 103 -44.97 34.06 12.52
C GLY A 103 -44.10 33.37 11.47
N THR A 104 -43.66 34.16 10.49
CA THR A 104 -42.91 33.67 9.34
C THR A 104 -41.54 34.32 9.28
N VAL A 105 -40.48 33.51 9.28
CA VAL A 105 -39.10 33.96 9.15
C VAL A 105 -38.69 33.93 7.69
N GLN A 106 -38.62 35.11 7.08
CA GLN A 106 -38.08 35.31 5.72
C GLN A 106 -36.56 35.14 5.69
N VAL A 107 -36.05 34.26 4.83
CA VAL A 107 -34.60 33.98 4.71
C VAL A 107 -33.85 35.12 4.03
N GLU A 108 -34.46 35.77 3.04
CA GLU A 108 -33.83 36.86 2.27
C GLU A 108 -33.99 38.24 2.93
N ASN A 109 -34.53 38.29 4.15
CA ASN A 109 -34.73 39.52 4.88
C ASN A 109 -33.58 39.74 5.87
N GLU A 110 -32.79 40.79 5.66
CA GLU A 110 -31.63 41.14 6.49
C GLU A 110 -31.98 41.48 7.94
N SER A 111 -33.22 41.87 8.20
CA SER A 111 -33.68 42.12 9.57
C SER A 111 -33.93 40.83 10.36
N HIS A 112 -34.05 39.69 9.68
CA HIS A 112 -34.28 38.38 10.28
C HIS A 112 -33.01 37.55 10.38
N CYS A 113 -32.16 37.55 9.34
CA CYS A 113 -30.91 36.80 9.34
C CYS A 113 -29.87 37.38 8.37
N ASP A 114 -28.61 36.97 8.54
CA ASP A 114 -27.47 37.43 7.74
C ASP A 114 -27.26 36.62 6.44
N PHE A 115 -28.28 35.88 5.97
CA PHE A 115 -28.14 35.01 4.79
C PHE A 115 -27.75 35.79 3.52
N VAL A 116 -28.36 36.96 3.30
CA VAL A 116 -28.04 37.83 2.15
C VAL A 116 -26.57 38.22 2.19
N LYS A 117 -26.07 38.68 3.34
CA LYS A 117 -24.67 39.07 3.54
C LYS A 117 -23.70 37.92 3.26
N LEU A 118 -24.01 36.72 3.77
CA LEU A 118 -23.23 35.52 3.50
C LEU A 118 -23.19 35.17 2.00
N ARG A 119 -24.33 35.28 1.30
CA ARG A 119 -24.42 34.99 -0.13
C ARG A 119 -23.59 35.97 -0.97
N GLU A 120 -23.77 37.27 -0.74
CA GLU A 120 -23.04 38.31 -1.46
C GLU A 120 -21.53 38.18 -1.22
N MET A 121 -21.12 37.88 0.03
CA MET A 121 -19.72 37.56 0.37
C MET A 121 -19.15 36.45 -0.51
N LEU A 122 -19.78 35.28 -0.47
CA LEU A 122 -19.16 34.04 -0.91
C LEU A 122 -19.10 33.95 -2.42
N ILE A 123 -20.13 34.47 -3.09
CA ILE A 123 -20.34 34.23 -4.51
C ILE A 123 -19.99 35.47 -5.33
N ARG A 124 -20.25 36.68 -4.81
CA ARG A 124 -20.18 37.89 -5.64
C ARG A 124 -18.87 38.65 -5.54
N THR A 125 -18.33 38.80 -4.35
CA THR A 125 -17.23 39.74 -4.12
C THR A 125 -15.88 39.06 -3.84
N ASN A 126 -15.84 38.00 -3.02
CA ASN A 126 -14.58 37.55 -2.42
C ASN A 126 -14.15 36.13 -2.85
N MET A 127 -14.79 35.55 -3.87
CA MET A 127 -14.45 34.21 -4.34
C MET A 127 -13.00 34.14 -4.87
N GLU A 128 -12.56 35.20 -5.56
CA GLU A 128 -11.20 35.27 -6.12
C GLU A 128 -10.13 35.38 -5.03
N ASP A 129 -10.34 36.26 -4.03
CA ASP A 129 -9.45 36.36 -2.87
C ASP A 129 -9.36 35.04 -2.10
N MET A 130 -10.50 34.38 -1.84
CA MET A 130 -10.50 33.08 -1.18
C MET A 130 -9.69 32.04 -1.97
N ARG A 131 -9.78 32.05 -3.31
CA ARG A 131 -8.99 31.17 -4.19
C ARG A 131 -7.50 31.50 -4.10
N GLU A 132 -7.15 32.77 -4.15
CA GLU A 132 -5.76 33.23 -4.05
C GLU A 132 -5.14 32.89 -2.70
N LYS A 133 -5.84 33.18 -1.60
CA LYS A 133 -5.41 32.81 -0.24
C LYS A 133 -5.26 31.31 -0.08
N THR A 134 -6.13 30.52 -0.72
CA THR A 134 -5.98 29.05 -0.75
C THR A 134 -4.70 28.64 -1.46
N HIS A 135 -4.37 29.25 -2.58
CA HIS A 135 -3.17 28.93 -3.35
C HIS A 135 -1.89 29.42 -2.65
N CYS A 136 -1.80 30.72 -2.37
CA CYS A 136 -0.58 31.37 -1.88
C CYS A 136 -0.25 31.03 -0.42
N ARG A 137 -1.24 30.63 0.38
CA ARG A 137 -1.03 30.32 1.80
C ARG A 137 -1.26 28.86 2.14
N HIS A 138 -2.49 28.36 1.95
CA HIS A 138 -2.86 27.02 2.42
C HIS A 138 -2.14 25.92 1.62
N TYR A 139 -2.13 26.06 0.30
CA TYR A 139 -1.45 25.14 -0.58
C TYR A 139 0.08 25.25 -0.44
N GLU A 140 0.65 26.46 -0.40
CA GLU A 140 2.10 26.60 -0.20
C GLU A 140 2.58 26.03 1.15
N LEU A 141 1.81 26.18 2.23
CA LEU A 141 2.14 25.55 3.51
C LEU A 141 2.13 24.02 3.40
N TYR A 142 1.14 23.46 2.71
CA TYR A 142 1.07 22.02 2.43
C TYR A 142 2.24 21.57 1.55
N ARG A 143 2.53 22.32 0.48
CA ARG A 143 3.60 22.05 -0.48
C ARG A 143 4.96 22.04 0.21
N LYS A 144 5.26 23.05 1.02
CA LYS A 144 6.48 23.11 1.84
C LYS A 144 6.62 21.86 2.70
N LYS A 145 5.60 21.54 3.50
CA LYS A 145 5.62 20.36 4.38
C LYS A 145 5.77 19.04 3.60
N ARG A 146 5.18 18.94 2.41
CA ARG A 146 5.32 17.76 1.54
C ARG A 146 6.69 17.65 0.91
N LEU A 147 7.27 18.76 0.47
CA LEU A 147 8.63 18.81 -0.04
C LEU A 147 9.63 18.37 1.03
N GLU A 148 9.50 18.89 2.26
CA GLU A 148 10.30 18.46 3.41
C GLU A 148 10.20 16.95 3.65
N GLN A 149 8.98 16.39 3.64
CA GLN A 149 8.77 14.93 3.77
C GLN A 149 9.38 14.11 2.63
N MET A 150 9.48 14.69 1.44
CA MET A 150 10.13 14.05 0.28
C MET A 150 11.65 14.21 0.30
N GLY A 151 12.22 14.89 1.31
CA GLY A 151 13.65 15.15 1.48
C GLY A 151 14.15 16.40 0.75
N PHE A 152 13.25 17.27 0.29
CA PHE A 152 13.61 18.58 -0.24
C PHE A 152 13.57 19.59 0.91
N CYS A 153 14.75 19.92 1.43
CA CYS A 153 14.96 20.99 2.40
C CYS A 153 15.64 22.17 1.70
N ASP A 154 15.22 23.39 2.01
CA ASP A 154 15.83 24.61 1.45
C ASP A 154 17.25 24.85 1.96
N VAL A 155 17.64 24.21 3.06
CA VAL A 155 18.94 24.36 3.73
C VAL A 155 19.59 23.02 4.06
N ASP A 156 20.91 22.95 3.89
CA ASP A 156 21.74 21.80 4.29
C ASP A 156 22.08 21.86 5.79
N SER A 157 22.77 20.84 6.31
CA SER A 157 23.30 20.79 7.69
C SER A 157 24.22 21.98 8.04
N ASP A 158 24.77 22.66 7.03
CA ASP A 158 25.60 23.87 7.16
C ASP A 158 24.82 25.19 6.92
N ASN A 159 23.48 25.14 6.93
CA ASN A 159 22.61 26.31 6.75
C ASN A 159 22.78 27.02 5.39
N LYS A 160 23.36 26.33 4.38
CA LYS A 160 23.53 26.83 3.02
C LYS A 160 22.30 26.49 2.16
N PRO A 161 21.87 27.38 1.26
CA PRO A 161 20.75 27.10 0.37
C PRO A 161 21.11 25.94 -0.57
N VAL A 162 20.32 24.86 -0.52
CA VAL A 162 20.51 23.69 -1.40
C VAL A 162 19.71 23.90 -2.67
N SER A 163 20.38 23.86 -3.81
CA SER A 163 19.69 23.96 -5.09
C SER A 163 18.83 22.72 -5.33
N PHE A 164 17.59 22.91 -5.80
CA PHE A 164 16.69 21.82 -6.18
C PHE A 164 17.37 20.75 -7.05
N GLN A 165 18.27 21.19 -7.95
CA GLN A 165 19.03 20.31 -8.82
C GLN A 165 20.04 19.42 -8.06
N GLN A 166 20.71 19.96 -7.04
CA GLN A 166 21.65 19.21 -6.21
C GLN A 166 20.94 18.11 -5.42
N THR A 167 19.75 18.39 -4.88
CA THR A 167 18.94 17.39 -4.17
C THR A 167 18.49 16.26 -5.10
N PHE A 168 18.09 16.59 -6.34
CA PHE A 168 17.75 15.57 -7.35
C PHE A 168 18.96 14.71 -7.75
N GLU A 169 20.13 15.32 -7.96
CA GLU A 169 21.36 14.60 -8.29
C GLU A 169 21.82 13.69 -7.14
N ALA A 170 21.75 14.16 -5.89
CA ALA A 170 22.04 13.37 -4.70
C ALA A 170 21.07 12.19 -4.56
N LYS A 171 19.77 12.41 -4.75
CA LYS A 171 18.75 11.35 -4.69
C LYS A 171 18.93 10.31 -5.81
N ARG A 172 19.30 10.75 -7.01
CA ARG A 172 19.67 9.88 -8.13
C ARG A 172 20.91 9.04 -7.83
N ASN A 173 21.95 9.65 -7.27
CA ASN A 173 23.18 8.95 -6.90
C ASN A 173 22.92 7.92 -5.78
N ASN A 174 22.17 8.30 -4.74
CA ASN A 174 21.79 7.36 -3.68
C ASN A 174 21.00 6.16 -4.23
N HIS A 175 20.03 6.42 -5.12
CA HIS A 175 19.28 5.34 -5.76
C HIS A 175 20.17 4.43 -6.62
N MET A 176 21.12 5.02 -7.36
CA MET A 176 22.08 4.27 -8.16
C MET A 176 23.01 3.42 -7.28
N GLN A 177 23.49 3.95 -6.16
CA GLN A 177 24.29 3.20 -5.19
C GLN A 177 23.50 2.06 -4.57
N GLU A 178 22.22 2.28 -4.23
CA GLU A 178 21.36 1.23 -3.69
C GLU A 178 21.13 0.10 -4.71
N LEU A 179 20.95 0.44 -5.99
CA LEU A 179 20.85 -0.54 -7.07
C LEU A 179 22.16 -1.33 -7.25
N GLN A 180 23.31 -0.66 -7.22
CA GLN A 180 24.62 -1.32 -7.28
C GLN A 180 24.84 -2.24 -6.08
N HIS A 181 24.42 -1.84 -4.88
CA HIS A 181 24.52 -2.66 -3.69
C HIS A 181 23.65 -3.92 -3.81
N LYS A 182 22.38 -3.78 -4.21
CA LYS A 182 21.47 -4.92 -4.45
C LYS A 182 21.99 -5.83 -5.55
N GLU A 183 22.58 -5.28 -6.61
CA GLU A 183 23.22 -6.05 -7.66
C GLU A 183 24.42 -6.85 -7.12
N HIS A 184 25.25 -6.22 -6.29
CA HIS A 184 26.38 -6.90 -5.65
C HIS A 184 25.92 -8.02 -4.73
N GLU A 185 24.91 -7.78 -3.89
CA GLU A 185 24.31 -8.81 -3.05
C GLU A 185 23.75 -9.97 -3.87
N MET A 186 23.04 -9.67 -4.97
CA MET A 186 22.51 -10.70 -5.87
C MET A 186 23.62 -11.53 -6.52
N ARG A 187 24.70 -10.88 -6.96
CA ARG A 187 25.89 -11.55 -7.51
C ARG A 187 26.57 -12.43 -6.46
N GLN A 188 26.74 -11.95 -5.23
CA GLN A 188 27.32 -12.75 -4.15
C GLN A 188 26.45 -13.96 -3.82
N MET A 189 25.13 -13.78 -3.70
CA MET A 189 24.18 -14.86 -3.46
C MET A 189 24.22 -15.91 -4.58
N PHE A 190 24.35 -15.46 -5.83
CA PHE A 190 24.52 -16.36 -6.98
C PHE A 190 25.80 -17.18 -6.88
N LEU A 191 26.95 -16.55 -6.57
CA LEU A 191 28.23 -17.24 -6.41
C LEU A 191 28.17 -18.30 -5.30
N ILE A 192 27.56 -17.97 -4.16
CA ILE A 192 27.38 -18.93 -3.06
C ILE A 192 26.53 -20.11 -3.53
N ARG A 193 25.38 -19.85 -4.18
CA ARG A 193 24.52 -20.92 -4.70
C ARG A 193 25.21 -21.79 -5.75
N VAL A 194 25.99 -21.20 -6.65
CA VAL A 194 26.76 -21.95 -7.65
C VAL A 194 27.75 -22.87 -6.94
N LYS A 195 28.51 -22.35 -5.97
CA LYS A 195 29.48 -23.13 -5.20
C LYS A 195 28.83 -24.28 -4.43
N GLU A 196 27.67 -24.04 -3.81
CA GLU A 196 26.89 -25.09 -3.13
C GLU A 196 26.41 -26.16 -4.11
N LYS A 197 25.90 -25.75 -5.28
CA LYS A 197 25.44 -26.68 -6.32
C LYS A 197 26.56 -27.48 -6.96
N GLU A 198 27.73 -26.87 -7.18
CA GLU A 198 28.93 -27.57 -7.63
C GLU A 198 29.40 -28.59 -6.59
N ALA A 199 29.38 -28.25 -5.31
CA ALA A 199 29.72 -29.18 -4.23
C ALA A 199 28.73 -30.36 -4.17
N GLU A 200 27.43 -30.10 -4.28
CA GLU A 200 26.38 -31.14 -4.33
C GLU A 200 26.56 -32.06 -5.55
N LEU A 201 26.86 -31.49 -6.72
CA LEU A 201 27.12 -32.27 -7.94
C LEU A 201 28.36 -33.14 -7.80
N LYS A 202 29.43 -32.61 -7.20
CA LYS A 202 30.67 -33.35 -6.96
C LYS A 202 30.47 -34.52 -6.00
N GLU A 203 29.64 -34.34 -4.96
CA GLU A 203 29.29 -35.42 -4.04
C GLU A 203 28.48 -36.51 -4.75
N LYS A 204 27.48 -36.13 -5.54
CA LYS A 204 26.69 -37.09 -6.36
C LYS A 204 27.54 -37.82 -7.39
N GLU A 205 28.50 -37.14 -8.02
CA GLU A 205 29.44 -37.75 -8.96
C GLU A 205 30.32 -38.80 -8.25
N LYS A 206 30.83 -38.47 -7.07
CA LYS A 206 31.60 -39.42 -6.25
C LYS A 206 30.76 -40.63 -5.85
N GLU A 207 29.53 -40.43 -5.39
CA GLU A 207 28.62 -41.54 -5.06
C GLU A 207 28.32 -42.43 -6.27
N LEU A 208 28.13 -41.84 -7.46
CA LEU A 208 27.94 -42.59 -8.70
C LEU A 208 29.19 -43.41 -9.04
N HIS A 209 30.37 -42.83 -8.85
CA HIS A 209 31.65 -43.53 -9.08
C HIS A 209 31.81 -44.71 -8.11
N ASP A 210 31.56 -44.50 -6.82
CA ASP A 210 31.63 -45.56 -5.80
C ASP A 210 30.62 -46.68 -6.08
N LYS A 211 29.39 -46.33 -6.52
CA LYS A 211 28.38 -47.31 -6.95
C LYS A 211 28.82 -48.10 -8.18
N PHE A 212 29.40 -47.43 -9.18
CA PHE A 212 29.92 -48.06 -10.39
C PHE A 212 31.02 -49.07 -10.02
N ASP A 213 31.98 -48.67 -9.20
CA ASP A 213 33.07 -49.54 -8.74
C ASP A 213 32.54 -50.77 -7.99
N LYS A 214 31.56 -50.58 -7.10
CA LYS A 214 30.91 -51.68 -6.39
C LYS A 214 30.23 -52.66 -7.35
N LEU A 215 29.43 -52.14 -8.28
CA LEU A 215 28.77 -52.94 -9.32
C LEU A 215 29.80 -53.72 -10.16
N ASN A 216 30.94 -53.11 -10.48
CA ASN A 216 31.98 -53.74 -11.28
C ASN A 216 32.70 -54.87 -10.51
N ARG A 217 32.94 -54.68 -9.21
CA ARG A 217 33.45 -55.74 -8.32
C ARG A 217 32.45 -56.89 -8.20
N ASP A 218 31.19 -56.58 -7.89
CA ASP A 218 30.11 -57.57 -7.77
C ASP A 218 29.93 -58.36 -9.08
N HIS A 219 30.03 -57.69 -10.24
CA HIS A 219 29.99 -58.32 -11.54
C HIS A 219 31.19 -59.26 -11.76
N THR A 220 32.39 -58.83 -11.40
CA THR A 220 33.61 -59.64 -11.51
C THR A 220 33.56 -60.89 -10.63
N ASP A 221 33.11 -60.74 -9.39
CA ASP A 221 32.97 -61.86 -8.45
C ASP A 221 31.87 -62.83 -8.88
N SER A 222 30.75 -62.31 -9.38
CA SER A 222 29.69 -63.14 -9.97
C SER A 222 30.21 -63.92 -11.17
N LYS A 223 30.95 -63.28 -12.07
CA LYS A 223 31.58 -63.93 -13.23
C LYS A 223 32.52 -65.06 -12.80
N LYS A 224 33.38 -64.83 -11.80
CA LYS A 224 34.26 -65.88 -11.25
C LYS A 224 33.45 -67.05 -10.68
N LYS A 225 32.40 -66.80 -9.90
CA LYS A 225 31.52 -67.85 -9.37
C LYS A 225 30.85 -68.66 -10.49
N TYR A 226 30.40 -68.00 -11.56
CA TYR A 226 29.84 -68.68 -12.72
C TYR A 226 30.89 -69.51 -13.46
N GLU A 227 32.13 -69.03 -13.61
CA GLU A 227 33.23 -69.78 -14.22
C GLU A 227 33.64 -71.00 -13.36
N GLU A 228 33.74 -70.85 -12.05
CA GLU A 228 33.99 -71.95 -11.11
C GLU A 228 32.86 -72.97 -11.13
N GLY A 229 31.60 -72.51 -11.12
CA GLY A 229 30.44 -73.37 -11.28
C GLY A 229 30.46 -74.12 -12.61
N ARG A 230 30.78 -73.44 -13.71
CA ARG A 230 30.93 -74.08 -15.03
C ARG A 230 31.99 -75.16 -15.02
N LYS A 231 33.15 -74.89 -14.41
CA LYS A 231 34.23 -75.87 -14.29
C LYS A 231 33.82 -77.09 -13.48
N LYS A 232 33.13 -76.90 -12.34
CA LYS A 232 32.58 -78.01 -11.55
C LYS A 232 31.59 -78.84 -12.35
N PHE A 233 30.69 -78.21 -13.10
CA PHE A 233 29.77 -78.94 -13.97
C PHE A 233 30.50 -79.67 -15.11
N GLU A 234 31.53 -79.08 -15.70
CA GLU A 234 32.40 -79.76 -16.68
C GLU A 234 33.07 -80.99 -16.06
N ASP A 235 33.63 -80.86 -14.86
CA ASP A 235 34.27 -81.96 -14.11
C ASP A 235 33.25 -83.06 -13.77
N GLU A 236 32.05 -82.70 -13.31
CA GLU A 236 30.94 -83.62 -13.05
C GLU A 236 30.46 -84.33 -14.33
N ILE A 237 30.40 -83.63 -15.47
CA ILE A 237 30.08 -84.22 -16.78
C ILE A 237 31.15 -85.23 -17.19
N VAL A 238 32.43 -84.90 -16.99
CA VAL A 238 33.55 -85.82 -17.27
C VAL A 238 33.46 -87.04 -16.36
N GLU A 239 33.20 -86.85 -15.07
CA GLU A 239 33.06 -87.96 -14.12
C GLU A 239 31.82 -88.82 -14.40
N PHE A 240 30.69 -88.20 -14.74
CA PHE A 240 29.48 -88.89 -15.19
C PHE A 240 29.74 -89.69 -16.45
N ASN A 241 30.44 -89.13 -17.44
CA ASN A 241 30.84 -89.85 -18.65
C ASN A 241 31.79 -91.02 -18.35
N ARG A 242 32.71 -90.86 -17.38
CA ARG A 242 33.60 -91.93 -16.89
C ARG A 242 32.80 -93.05 -16.21
N ARG A 243 31.86 -92.70 -15.32
CA ARG A 243 30.97 -93.67 -14.66
C ARG A 243 30.06 -94.36 -15.67
N LYS A 244 29.55 -93.65 -16.68
CA LYS A 244 28.80 -94.22 -17.80
C LYS A 244 29.62 -95.22 -18.62
N THR A 245 30.91 -94.94 -18.87
CA THR A 245 31.80 -95.90 -19.56
C THR A 245 32.11 -97.12 -18.68
N GLN A 246 32.28 -96.95 -17.38
CA GLN A 246 32.44 -98.06 -16.42
C GLN A 246 31.17 -98.91 -16.28
N PHE A 247 29.99 -98.29 -16.24
CA PHE A 247 28.70 -99.00 -16.26
C PHE A 247 28.47 -99.72 -17.60
N ALA A 248 28.91 -99.14 -18.72
CA ALA A 248 28.89 -99.83 -20.01
C ALA A 248 29.84 -101.05 -20.04
N GLN A 249 30.93 -101.02 -19.27
CA GLN A 249 31.86 -102.15 -19.11
C GLN A 249 31.32 -103.22 -18.14
N LEU A 250 30.64 -102.84 -17.06
CA LEU A 250 29.99 -103.76 -16.10
C LEU A 250 28.63 -104.30 -16.59
N GLY A 251 28.01 -103.65 -17.57
CA GLY A 251 26.80 -104.12 -18.25
C GLY A 251 27.03 -105.12 -19.39
N SER A 252 28.28 -105.52 -19.67
CA SER A 252 28.59 -106.49 -20.73
C SER A 252 28.66 -107.92 -20.20
N SER A 253 27.59 -108.37 -19.54
CA SER A 253 27.32 -109.78 -19.24
C SER A 253 25.82 -110.08 -19.24
N HIS A 254 25.11 -109.66 -20.30
CA HIS A 254 24.08 -110.48 -20.95
C HIS A 254 23.55 -109.80 -22.21
N HIS A 255 23.70 -110.48 -23.35
CA HIS A 255 22.88 -110.47 -24.57
C HIS A 255 22.44 -109.15 -25.24
N THR A 256 23.00 -108.97 -26.44
CA THR A 256 22.34 -108.58 -27.70
C THR A 256 20.81 -108.57 -27.67
N LEU A 257 20.20 -107.44 -28.06
CA LEU A 257 19.22 -107.38 -29.16
C LEU A 257 19.09 -105.94 -29.70
N THR A 258 19.15 -105.87 -31.02
CA THR A 258 18.95 -104.71 -31.91
C THR A 258 17.49 -104.26 -31.96
N LEU A 259 17.22 -102.94 -32.01
CA LEU A 259 16.48 -102.21 -33.08
C LEU A 259 15.82 -100.89 -32.59
N GLY A 260 15.86 -99.87 -33.46
CA GLY A 260 14.64 -99.09 -33.74
C GLY A 260 14.60 -97.60 -33.33
N LYS A 261 14.92 -96.73 -34.28
CA LYS A 261 14.58 -95.29 -34.30
C LYS A 261 13.06 -95.04 -34.17
N SER A 262 12.67 -94.00 -33.44
CA SER A 262 11.82 -92.88 -33.93
C SER A 262 11.67 -91.81 -32.84
N LYS A 263 12.24 -90.61 -33.02
CA LYS A 263 11.66 -89.39 -33.63
C LYS A 263 10.60 -88.69 -32.77
N LYS A 264 10.94 -87.46 -32.39
CA LYS A 264 10.22 -86.17 -32.61
C LYS A 264 9.85 -85.33 -31.37
N ASN A 265 10.35 -84.09 -31.50
CA ASN A 265 9.77 -82.78 -31.17
C ASN A 265 9.63 -82.38 -29.69
N LYS A 266 10.37 -81.35 -29.25
CA LYS A 266 10.18 -79.89 -29.46
C LYS A 266 8.90 -79.38 -28.78
N GLN A 267 9.10 -78.74 -27.63
CA GLN A 267 8.81 -77.31 -27.49
C GLN A 267 10.03 -76.64 -26.87
#